data_AF-A0A7V3UWR5-F1
#
_entry.id   AF-A0A7V3UWR5-F1
#
_cell.length_a   1.000
_cell.length_b   1.000
_cell.length_c   1.000
_cell.angle_alpha   90.00
_cell.angle_beta   90.00
_cell.angle_gamma   90.00
#
_symmetry.space_group_name_H-M   'P 1'
#
loop_
_entity.id
_entity.type
_entity.pdbx_description
1 polymer ?
#
loop_
_entity_poly.entity_id
_entity_poly.type
_entity_poly.pdbx_seq_one_letter_code
_entity_poly.pdbx_strand_id
1 'polypeptide(L)' 'TLINDKLSAGTYEVKFSSDDLKDKSLSSGIYFYQLKSGKYSEMKKMILLK' A
#
# COMPACT_ATOMS: atom_id res chain seq x y z
N THR A 1 3.34 -7.14 -2.60
CA THR A 1 1.87 -6.97 -2.68
C THR A 1 1.39 -6.06 -1.57
N LEU A 2 0.46 -5.14 -1.83
CA LEU A 2 -0.19 -4.37 -0.76
C LEU A 2 -0.99 -5.33 0.13
N ILE A 3 -0.66 -5.41 1.42
CA ILE A 3 -1.34 -6.31 2.35
C ILE A 3 -2.64 -5.67 2.85
N ASN A 4 -3.74 -6.43 2.79
CA ASN A 4 -5.05 -6.00 3.30
C ASN A 4 -5.61 -7.05 4.28
N ASP A 5 -4.77 -7.46 5.24
CA ASP A 5 -5.10 -8.48 6.23
C ASP A 5 -4.92 -7.95 7.66
N LYS A 6 -5.54 -8.67 8.61
CA LYS A 6 -5.35 -8.41 10.04
C LYS A 6 -4.00 -8.99 10.48
N LEU A 7 -3.10 -8.13 10.90
CA LEU A 7 -1.81 -8.51 11.46
C LEU A 7 -1.86 -8.44 12.99
N SER A 8 -1.13 -9.34 13.64
CA SER A 8 -0.90 -9.30 15.09
C SER A 8 -0.10 -8.05 15.49
N ALA A 9 0.00 -7.75 16.79
CA ALA A 9 0.84 -6.66 17.24
C ALA A 9 2.31 -6.93 16.91
N GLY A 10 3.01 -5.95 16.33
CA GLY A 10 4.41 -6.06 15.93
C GLY A 10 4.82 -4.99 14.92
N THR A 11 6.10 -5.01 14.53
CA THR A 11 6.64 -4.16 13.47
C THR A 11 6.67 -4.94 12.17
N TYR A 12 6.14 -4.34 11.10
CA TYR A 12 6.07 -4.96 9.78
C TYR A 12 6.64 -4.01 8.74
N GLU A 13 7.46 -4.55 7.85
CA GLU A 13 7.92 -3.88 6.64
C GLU A 13 7.29 -4.58 5.44
N VAL A 14 6.62 -3.80 4.60
CA VAL A 14 5.96 -4.32 3.40
C VAL A 14 6.60 -3.69 2.18
N LYS A 15 7.26 -4.52 1.37
CA LYS A 15 7.75 -4.12 0.07
C LYS A 15 6.60 -4.18 -0.95
N PHE A 16 6.32 -3.06 -1.59
CA PHE A 16 5.32 -2.94 -2.64
C PHE A 16 6.01 -2.75 -3.99
N SER A 17 5.67 -3.60 -4.97
CA SER A 17 5.99 -3.38 -6.39
C SER A 17 4.70 -3.31 -7.20
N SER A 18 4.68 -2.49 -8.26
CA SER A 18 3.59 -2.47 -9.23
C SER A 18 3.40 -3.80 -9.95
N ASP A 19 4.45 -4.62 -10.02
CA ASP A 19 4.43 -5.92 -10.69
C ASP A 19 3.57 -6.95 -9.94
N ASP A 20 3.30 -6.69 -8.66
CA ASP A 20 2.46 -7.53 -7.79
C ASP A 20 0.95 -7.32 -8.03
N LEU A 21 0.57 -6.33 -8.85
CA LEU A 21 -0.81 -6.02 -9.16
C LEU A 21 -1.32 -6.84 -10.35
N LYS A 22 -2.63 -7.15 -10.34
CA LYS A 22 -3.30 -7.88 -11.43
C LYS A 22 -3.09 -7.20 -12.78
N ASP A 23 -3.14 -5.87 -12.79
CA ASP A 23 -2.76 -5.06 -13.94
C ASP A 23 -1.25 -4.81 -13.84
N LYS A 24 -0.48 -5.56 -14.65
CA LYS A 24 0.99 -5.72 -14.58
C LYS A 24 1.85 -4.45 -14.75
N SER A 25 1.31 -3.25 -14.57
CA SER A 25 2.08 -2.03 -14.43
C SER A 25 1.19 -0.89 -13.97
N LEU A 26 1.63 -0.13 -12.97
CA LEU A 26 1.02 1.16 -12.65
C LEU A 26 1.60 2.24 -13.57
N SER A 27 0.76 3.12 -14.09
CA SER A 27 1.22 4.32 -14.80
C SER A 27 1.81 5.33 -13.82
N SER A 28 2.69 6.22 -14.31
CA SER A 28 3.12 7.38 -13.51
C SER A 28 1.88 8.17 -13.05
N GLY A 29 1.86 8.60 -11.80
CA GLY A 29 0.67 9.24 -11.23
C GLY A 29 0.70 9.34 -9.71
N ILE A 30 -0.38 9.90 -9.17
CA ILE A 30 -0.60 10.02 -7.73
C ILE A 30 -1.54 8.90 -7.29
N TYR A 31 -1.09 8.14 -6.30
CA TYR A 31 -1.83 7.04 -5.71
C TYR A 31 -2.10 7.33 -4.24
N PHE A 32 -3.27 6.94 -3.77
CA PHE A 32 -3.62 7.03 -2.35
C PHE A 32 -3.70 5.63 -1.77
N TYR A 33 -3.17 5.48 -0.56
CA TYR A 33 -3.28 4.25 0.21
C TYR A 33 -3.70 4.56 1.64
N GLN A 34 -4.28 3.58 2.30
CA GLN A 34 -4.85 3.74 3.63
C GLN A 34 -4.23 2.73 4.59
N LEU A 35 -3.79 3.22 5.75
CA LEU A 35 -3.39 2.39 6.88
C LEU A 35 -4.55 2.30 7.87
N LYS A 36 -5.00 1.08 8.18
CA LYS A 36 -6.09 0.82 9.14
C LYS A 36 -5.60 -0.09 10.26
N SER A 37 -5.83 0.29 11.52
CA SER A 37 -5.53 -0.53 12.70
C SER A 37 -6.56 -0.28 13.81
N GLY A 38 -7.49 -1.21 14.01
CA GLY A 38 -8.60 -1.03 14.96
C GLY A 38 -9.42 0.23 14.66
N LYS A 39 -9.37 1.21 15.58
CA LYS A 39 -10.04 2.53 15.42
C LYS A 39 -9.19 3.57 14.68
N TYR A 40 -7.91 3.27 14.42
CA TYR A 40 -7.00 4.17 13.71
C TYR A 40 -7.15 3.99 12.20
N SER A 41 -7.23 5.09 11.48
CA SER A 41 -7.24 5.14 10.02
C SER A 41 -6.49 6.38 9.55
N GLU A 42 -5.50 6.20 8.69
CA GLU A 42 -4.74 7.28 8.06
C GLU A 42 -4.67 7.07 6.55
N MET A 43 -4.87 8.14 5.78
CA MET A 43 -4.67 8.14 4.33
C MET A 43 -3.35 8.83 3.99
N LYS A 44 -2.56 8.22 3.10
CA LYS A 44 -1.29 8.78 2.62
C LYS A 44 -1.28 8.79 1.09
N LYS A 45 -0.53 9.73 0.52
CA LYS A 45 -0.30 9.84 -0.93
C LYS A 45 1.08 9.31 -1.29
N MET A 46 1.17 8.63 -2.43
CA MET A 46 2.39 8.18 -3.08
C MET A 46 2.42 8.75 -4.50
N ILE A 47 3.59 9.21 -4.95
CA ILE A 47 3.78 9.64 -6.34
C ILE A 47 4.66 8.59 -7.00
N LEU A 48 4.15 7.97 -8.07
CA LEU A 48 4.91 7.08 -8.91
C LEU A 48 5.43 7.87 -10.11
N LEU A 49 6.75 7.96 -10.23
CA LEU A 49 7.46 8.50 -11.39
C LEU A 49 8.12 7.34 -12.12
N LYS A 50 8.16 7.40 -13.45
CA LYS A 50 8.78 6.38 -14.31
C LYS A 50 10.03 6.94 -14.95
#